data_AF-A0A1H4ZUZ7-F1
#
_entry.id   AF-A0A1H4ZUZ7-F1
#
_cell.length_a   1.000
_cell.length_b   1.000
_cell.length_c   1.000
_cell.angle_alpha   90.00
_cell.angle_beta   90.00
_cell.angle_gamma   90.00
#
_symmetry.space_group_name_H-M   'P 1'
#
loop_
_entity.id
_entity.type
_entity.pdbx_description
1 polymer ?
#
loop_
_entity_poly.entity_id
_entity_poly.type
_entity_poly.pdbx_seq_one_letter_code
_entity_poly.pdbx_strand_id
1 'polypeptide(L)'
;MSSRSSDTLTGVNVVETIVVFAVIPLAIYGLAGLLTLRRRSGAAPRHRSGQAWDYPAMWWSANPEGAGHRHAGTENVAPEGAPTAAGGARGNW
;
A
#
# COMPACT_ATOMS: atom_id res chain seq x y z
N MET A 1 30.97 -45.37 35.73
CA MET A 1 30.17 -44.20 35.30
C MET A 1 30.83 -43.68 34.04
N SER A 2 30.61 -44.34 32.91
CA SER A 2 31.35 -44.07 31.67
C SER A 2 30.53 -43.14 30.79
N SER A 3 30.98 -41.89 30.67
CA SER A 3 30.51 -40.95 29.64
C SER A 3 30.91 -41.52 28.29
N ARG A 4 29.93 -42.01 27.50
CA ARG A 4 30.16 -42.36 26.10
C ARG A 4 30.15 -41.08 25.29
N SER A 5 31.29 -40.78 24.70
CA SER A 5 31.44 -39.76 23.66
C SER A 5 30.44 -39.99 22.54
N SER A 6 29.62 -38.98 22.31
CA SER A 6 28.64 -38.88 21.23
C SER A 6 29.34 -38.59 19.90
N ASP A 7 30.12 -39.55 19.40
CA ASP A 7 30.75 -39.42 18.09
C ASP A 7 30.13 -40.43 17.12
N THR A 8 29.53 -39.91 16.04
CA THR A 8 29.33 -40.59 14.75
C THR A 8 28.12 -41.54 14.63
N LEU A 9 26.92 -40.97 14.52
CA LEU A 9 25.98 -41.42 13.50
C LEU A 9 26.12 -40.41 12.36
N THR A 10 26.55 -40.87 11.18
CA THR A 10 26.64 -40.06 9.95
C THR A 10 25.23 -39.71 9.47
N GLY A 11 24.59 -38.81 10.19
CA GLY A 11 23.25 -38.29 9.97
C GLY A 11 23.26 -36.82 10.39
N VAL A 12 22.63 -35.98 9.59
CA VAL A 12 22.58 -34.51 9.70
C VAL A 12 22.53 -34.05 11.17
N ASN A 13 23.40 -33.10 11.53
CA ASN A 13 23.40 -32.53 12.88
C ASN A 13 22.05 -31.83 13.13
N VAL A 14 21.49 -31.95 14.34
CA VAL A 14 20.23 -31.27 14.71
C VAL A 14 20.32 -29.76 14.52
N VAL A 15 21.47 -29.16 14.87
CA VAL A 15 21.71 -27.73 14.67
C VAL A 15 21.70 -27.38 13.18
N GLU A 16 22.33 -28.21 12.35
CA GLU A 16 22.35 -28.04 10.89
C GLU A 16 20.93 -28.12 10.31
N THR A 17 20.12 -29.09 10.76
CA THR A 17 18.72 -29.22 10.36
C THR A 17 17.93 -27.95 10.67
N ILE A 18 18.04 -27.44 11.90
CA ILE A 18 17.36 -26.21 12.32
C ILE A 18 17.82 -25.02 11.47
N VAL A 19 19.12 -24.90 11.23
CA VAL A 19 19.69 -23.81 10.41
C VAL A 19 19.15 -23.89 8.99
N VAL A 20 19.13 -25.06 8.36
CA VAL A 20 18.60 -25.23 7.00
C VAL A 20 17.13 -24.81 6.93
N PHE A 21 16.31 -25.27 7.89
CA PHE A 21 14.89 -24.94 7.94
C PHE A 21 14.60 -23.48 8.29
N ALA A 22 15.51 -22.77 8.96
CA ALA A 22 15.35 -21.35 9.23
C ALA A 22 15.88 -20.47 8.08
N VAL A 23 17.05 -20.81 7.54
CA VAL A 23 17.77 -20.00 6.55
C VAL A 23 17.07 -20.04 5.19
N ILE A 24 16.59 -21.20 4.73
CA ILE A 24 15.94 -21.30 3.41
C ILE A 24 14.69 -20.41 3.35
N PRO A 25 13.72 -20.49 4.29
CA PRO A 25 12.56 -19.60 4.28
C PRO A 25 12.95 -18.13 4.41
N LEU A 26 13.91 -17.82 5.28
CA LEU A 26 14.36 -16.44 5.49
C LEU A 26 15.03 -15.87 4.23
N ALA A 27 15.78 -16.67 3.49
CA ALA A 27 16.33 -16.30 2.20
C ALA A 27 15.23 -16.07 1.15
N ILE A 28 14.20 -16.92 1.10
CA ILE A 28 13.06 -16.74 0.19
C ILE A 28 12.31 -15.44 0.49
N TYR A 29 11.96 -15.20 1.77
CA TYR A 29 11.27 -13.97 2.16
C TYR A 29 12.16 -12.73 2.00
N GLY A 30 13.45 -12.84 2.29
CA GLY A 30 14.42 -11.77 2.06
C GLY A 30 14.51 -11.39 0.59
N LEU A 31 14.60 -12.39 -0.31
CA LEU A 31 14.63 -12.17 -1.74
C LEU A 31 13.31 -11.56 -2.25
N ALA A 32 12.17 -12.12 -1.83
CA ALA A 32 10.85 -11.61 -2.19
C ALA A 32 10.66 -10.15 -1.72
N GLY A 33 11.08 -9.86 -0.48
CA GLY A 33 11.07 -8.52 0.09
C GLY A 33 11.94 -7.55 -0.70
N LEU A 34 13.19 -7.94 -1.01
CA LEU A 34 14.11 -7.12 -1.79
C LEU A 34 13.57 -6.82 -3.19
N LEU A 35 13.01 -7.82 -3.88
CA LEU A 35 12.38 -7.64 -5.18
C LEU A 35 11.14 -6.72 -5.11
N THR A 36 10.37 -6.82 -4.03
CA THR A 36 9.20 -5.95 -3.79
C THR A 36 9.62 -4.50 -3.56
N LEU A 37 10.62 -4.27 -2.71
CA LEU A 37 11.15 -2.93 -2.43
C LEU A 37 11.81 -2.32 -3.68
N ARG A 38 12.54 -3.13 -4.46
CA ARG A 38 13.12 -2.70 -5.74
C ARG A 38 12.06 -2.23 -6.75
N ARG A 39 10.85 -2.78 -6.72
CA ARG A 39 9.75 -2.28 -7.57
C ARG A 39 9.14 -0.99 -7.03
N ARG A 40 9.17 -0.77 -5.71
CA ARG A 40 8.58 0.41 -5.08
C ARG A 40 9.36 1.71 -5.34
N SER A 41 10.64 1.63 -5.71
CA SER A 41 11.42 2.81 -6.11
C SER A 41 10.92 3.48 -7.40
N GLY A 42 9.98 2.85 -8.12
CA GLY A 42 9.29 3.43 -9.29
C GLY A 42 7.98 4.15 -8.97
N ALA A 43 7.69 4.48 -7.70
CA ALA A 43 6.50 5.24 -7.35
C ALA A 43 6.42 6.56 -8.15
N ALA A 44 5.23 6.89 -8.65
CA ALA A 44 5.00 8.08 -9.46
C ALA A 44 5.60 9.32 -8.77
N PRO A 45 6.34 10.18 -9.51
CA PRO A 45 6.96 11.35 -8.93
C PRO A 45 5.92 12.20 -8.20
N ARG A 46 6.22 12.54 -6.94
CA ARG A 46 5.39 13.49 -6.19
C ARG A 46 5.37 14.82 -6.94
N HIS A 47 4.17 15.30 -7.26
CA HIS A 47 3.99 16.63 -7.83
C HIS A 47 4.54 17.70 -6.87
N ARG A 48 5.22 18.70 -7.42
CA ARG A 48 5.80 19.81 -6.66
C ARG A 48 5.03 21.09 -6.98
N SER A 49 4.81 21.94 -5.98
CA SER A 49 4.24 23.27 -6.19
C SER A 49 5.11 24.05 -7.17
N GLY A 50 4.51 24.53 -8.27
CA GLY A 50 5.19 25.22 -9.37
C GLY A 50 5.56 24.33 -10.57
N GLN A 51 5.44 23.00 -10.47
CA GLN A 51 5.51 22.14 -11.64
C GLN A 51 4.19 22.23 -12.43
N ALA A 52 4.24 22.12 -13.75
CA ALA A 52 3.03 21.97 -14.57
C ALA A 52 2.28 20.68 -14.19
N TRP A 53 0.95 20.70 -14.24
CA TRP A 53 0.15 19.52 -13.92
C TRP A 53 0.00 18.63 -15.16
N ASP A 54 0.81 17.57 -15.23
CA ASP A 54 0.83 16.62 -16.36
C ASP A 54 -0.07 15.38 -16.13
N TYR A 55 -0.80 15.34 -15.02
CA TYR A 55 -1.71 14.24 -14.70
C TYR A 55 -3.10 14.49 -15.32
N PRO A 56 -3.86 13.43 -15.63
CA PRO A 56 -5.25 13.59 -16.08
C PRO A 56 -6.09 14.32 -15.03
N ALA A 57 -7.17 14.99 -15.47
CA ALA A 57 -8.12 15.62 -14.56
C ALA A 57 -8.70 14.56 -13.61
N MET A 58 -8.63 14.82 -12.30
CA MET A 58 -9.09 13.91 -11.26
C MET A 58 -10.10 14.60 -10.36
N TRP A 59 -11.18 13.89 -10.04
CA TRP A 59 -12.18 14.30 -9.05
C TRP A 59 -12.19 13.28 -7.92
N TRP A 60 -11.93 13.74 -6.70
CA TRP A 60 -12.03 12.89 -5.52
C TRP A 60 -13.35 13.21 -4.80
N SER A 61 -14.31 12.30 -4.90
CA SER A 61 -15.52 12.36 -4.08
C SER A 61 -15.23 11.81 -2.69
N ALA A 62 -15.88 12.37 -1.67
CA ALA A 62 -15.84 11.79 -0.33
C ALA A 62 -16.51 10.40 -0.34
N ASN A 63 -16.06 9.54 0.57
CA ASN A 63 -16.70 8.25 0.81
C ASN A 63 -18.13 8.48 1.35
N PRO A 64 -19.20 8.04 0.67
CA PRO A 64 -20.58 8.36 1.06
C PRO A 64 -20.99 7.79 2.42
N GLU A 65 -20.41 6.67 2.85
CA GLU A 65 -20.66 6.12 4.20
C GLU A 65 -19.90 6.87 5.32
N GLY A 66 -18.80 7.55 5.00
CA GLY A 66 -17.99 8.30 5.97
C GLY A 66 -18.24 9.80 5.99
N ALA A 67 -18.77 10.35 4.90
CA ALA A 67 -19.28 11.70 4.80
C ALA A 67 -20.77 11.66 5.09
N GLY A 68 -21.13 11.70 6.38
CA GLY A 68 -22.51 11.95 6.76
C GLY A 68 -23.04 13.10 5.88
N HIS A 69 -24.17 12.86 5.21
CA HIS A 69 -24.79 13.56 4.08
C HIS A 69 -24.69 12.79 2.75
N ARG A 70 -25.71 11.95 2.49
CA ARG A 70 -26.10 11.52 1.15
C ARG A 70 -26.44 12.75 0.31
N HIS A 71 -25.46 13.31 -0.39
CA HIS A 71 -25.71 14.17 -1.55
C HIS A 71 -25.65 13.34 -2.83
N ALA A 72 -26.40 12.24 -2.88
CA ALA A 72 -26.67 11.49 -4.10
C ALA A 72 -27.89 10.59 -3.84
N GLY A 73 -29.02 10.90 -4.46
CA GLY A 73 -30.14 9.95 -4.54
C GLY A 73 -31.54 10.48 -4.27
N THR A 74 -31.73 11.77 -4.03
CA THR A 74 -33.03 12.39 -4.35
C THR A 74 -32.82 13.27 -5.57
N GLU A 75 -33.34 12.77 -6.68
CA GLU A 75 -33.91 13.53 -7.80
C GLU A 75 -34.74 14.72 -7.30
N ASN A 76 -34.09 15.72 -6.73
CA ASN A 76 -34.63 17.05 -6.68
C ASN A 76 -34.56 17.54 -8.12
N VAL A 77 -35.62 17.26 -8.87
CA VAL A 77 -35.96 18.01 -10.08
C VAL A 77 -35.99 19.47 -9.63
N ALA A 78 -34.88 20.17 -9.84
CA ALA A 78 -34.83 21.59 -9.61
C ALA A 78 -35.92 22.21 -10.50
N PRO A 79 -36.81 23.06 -9.96
CA PRO A 79 -37.83 23.70 -10.79
C PRO A 79 -37.14 24.42 -11.95
N GLU A 80 -37.73 24.32 -13.14
CA GLU A 80 -37.18 24.87 -14.37
C GLU A 80 -36.91 26.38 -14.17
N GLY A 81 -35.64 26.78 -14.20
CA GLY A 81 -35.19 28.15 -13.94
C GLY A 81 -34.58 28.41 -12.55
N ALA A 82 -34.46 27.42 -11.66
CA ALA A 82 -33.74 27.59 -10.40
C ALA A 82 -32.23 27.79 -10.64
N PRO A 83 -31.58 28.80 -10.02
CA PRO A 83 -30.14 28.98 -10.13
C PRO A 83 -29.42 27.78 -9.50
N THR A 84 -28.75 26.99 -10.33
CA THR A 84 -27.98 25.80 -9.91
C THR A 84 -26.63 26.16 -9.26
N ALA A 85 -26.22 27.42 -9.31
CA ALA A 85 -25.00 27.90 -8.67
C ALA A 85 -25.29 28.26 -7.21
N ALA A 86 -24.88 27.38 -6.28
CA ALA A 86 -25.08 27.56 -4.84
C ALA A 86 -24.04 28.50 -4.17
N GLY A 87 -23.12 29.11 -4.93
CA GLY A 87 -22.07 30.01 -4.44
C GLY A 87 -20.67 29.63 -4.95
N GLY A 88 -19.65 30.45 -4.64
CA GLY A 88 -18.26 30.20 -5.05
C GLY A 88 -17.24 30.94 -4.18
N ALA A 89 -16.07 30.32 -3.98
CA ALA A 89 -14.92 30.92 -3.32
C ALA A 89 -13.70 30.84 -4.25
N ARG A 90 -12.88 31.90 -4.30
CA ARG A 90 -11.68 31.97 -5.14
C ARG A 90 -10.53 32.65 -4.40
N GLY A 91 -9.30 32.28 -4.75
CA GLY A 91 -8.07 32.90 -4.27
C GLY A 91 -6.92 32.66 -5.25
N ASN A 92 -5.90 33.50 -5.20
CA ASN A 92 -4.66 33.38 -5.99
C ASN A 92 -3.49 33.06 -5.05
N TRP A 93 -3.12 31.78 -4.99
CA TRP A 93 -1.90 31.33 -4.31
C TRP A 93 -0.72 31.41 -5.27
#